data_AF-A0A1X7UR09-F1
#
_entry.id   AF-A0A1X7UR09-F1
#
_cell.length_a   1.000
_cell.length_b   1.000
_cell.length_c   1.000
_cell.angle_alpha   90.00
_cell.angle_beta   90.00
_cell.angle_gamma   90.00
#
_symmetry.space_group_name_H-M   'P 1'
#
loop_
_entity.id
_entity.type
_entity.pdbx_description
1 polymer ?
#
loop_
_entity_poly.entity_id
_entity_poly.type
_entity_poly.pdbx_seq_one_letter_code
_entity_poly.pdbx_strand_id
1 'polypeptide(L)'
;MSRSFSLSIKDLHQLTGTLSDVYFDKTKWFDLGLSLHLPETELKAIKDDCSSDSHKCLRECLCLWLKSAGSPQAQVLANALDDISIKPAAERINKICKHHSQNPKLMI
;
A
#
# COMPACT_ATOMS: atom_id res chain seq x y z
N MET A 1 16.33 -15.06 0.74
CA MET A 1 14.99 -15.22 1.34
C MET A 1 14.44 -13.83 1.62
N SER A 2 13.64 -13.30 0.70
CA SER A 2 13.05 -11.97 0.83
C SER A 2 12.06 -12.00 1.99
N ARG A 3 12.28 -11.17 3.01
CA ARG A 3 11.39 -11.11 4.18
C ARG A 3 10.05 -10.51 3.74
N SER A 4 9.03 -11.35 3.60
CA SER A 4 7.65 -10.91 3.44
C SER A 4 7.18 -10.27 4.75
N PHE A 5 7.13 -8.93 4.81
CA PHE A 5 6.50 -8.23 5.91
C PHE A 5 4.98 -8.31 5.74
N SER A 6 4.31 -8.98 6.68
CA SER A 6 2.84 -9.03 6.74
C SER A 6 2.35 -7.69 7.27
N LEU A 7 1.51 -7.03 6.48
CA LEU A 7 0.82 -5.80 6.86
C LEU A 7 -0.52 -6.14 7.50
N SER A 8 -1.00 -5.23 8.34
CA SER A 8 -2.27 -5.30 9.02
C SER A 8 -3.02 -3.99 8.88
N ILE A 9 -4.30 -3.97 9.25
CA ILE A 9 -5.10 -2.74 9.24
C ILE A 9 -4.49 -1.59 10.07
N LYS A 10 -3.64 -1.90 11.07
CA LYS A 10 -2.93 -0.92 11.89
C LYS A 10 -1.90 -0.12 11.08
N ASP A 11 -1.37 -0.71 10.01
CA ASP A 11 -0.37 -0.11 9.14
C ASP A 11 -1.00 0.84 8.11
N LEU A 12 -2.33 0.91 8.02
CA LEU A 12 -3.06 1.75 7.07
C LEU A 12 -2.60 3.22 7.14
N HIS A 13 -2.46 3.78 8.34
CA HIS A 13 -2.03 5.17 8.51
C HIS A 13 -0.60 5.40 7.97
N GLN A 14 0.31 4.47 8.26
CA GLN A 14 1.70 4.54 7.80
C GLN A 14 1.80 4.35 6.27
N LEU A 15 1.01 3.47 5.69
CA LEU A 15 0.95 3.26 4.23
C LEU A 15 0.43 4.51 3.52
N THR A 16 -0.67 5.09 4.02
CA THR A 16 -1.27 6.30 3.43
C THR A 16 -0.32 7.50 3.54
N GLY A 17 0.40 7.62 4.67
CA GLY A 17 1.46 8.61 4.86
C GLY A 17 2.62 8.41 3.88
N THR A 18 3.12 7.17 3.76
CA THR A 18 4.20 6.82 2.82
C THR A 18 3.84 7.14 1.37
N LEU A 19 2.60 6.85 0.96
CA LEU A 19 2.08 7.18 -0.38
C LEU A 19 2.00 8.69 -0.61
N SER A 20 1.69 9.46 0.43
CA SER A 20 1.70 10.92 0.36
C SER A 20 3.13 11.47 0.26
N ASP A 21 4.08 10.89 0.99
CA ASP A 21 5.50 11.28 0.97
C ASP A 21 6.20 11.01 -0.38
N VAL A 22 5.76 9.97 -1.10
CA VAL A 22 6.26 9.65 -2.46
C VAL A 22 5.56 10.45 -3.56
N TYR A 23 4.68 11.40 -3.21
CA TYR A 23 3.85 12.16 -4.15
C TYR A 23 3.02 11.25 -5.07
N PHE A 24 2.54 10.12 -4.54
CA PHE A 24 1.68 9.22 -5.31
C PHE A 24 0.44 9.98 -5.79
N ASP A 25 0.16 9.85 -7.09
CA ASP A 25 -1.04 10.39 -7.69
C ASP A 25 -2.25 9.59 -7.20
N LYS A 26 -2.98 10.18 -6.26
CA LYS A 26 -4.12 9.55 -5.59
C LYS A 26 -5.24 9.24 -6.56
N THR A 27 -5.28 9.87 -7.74
CA THR A 27 -6.28 9.56 -8.78
C THR A 27 -6.10 8.16 -9.37
N LYS A 28 -4.88 7.60 -9.30
CA LYS A 28 -4.54 6.24 -9.75
C LYS A 28 -4.87 5.12 -8.74
N TRP A 29 -5.63 5.42 -7.70
CA TRP A 29 -6.03 4.43 -6.70
C TRP A 29 -6.78 3.24 -7.30
N PHE A 30 -7.51 3.44 -8.40
CA PHE A 30 -8.26 2.38 -9.07
C PHE A 30 -7.31 1.38 -9.75
N ASP A 31 -6.31 1.88 -10.49
CA ASP A 31 -5.28 1.05 -11.11
C ASP A 31 -4.45 0.32 -10.04
N LEU A 32 -4.12 1.00 -8.93
CA LEU A 32 -3.47 0.39 -7.78
C LEU A 32 -4.28 -0.78 -7.25
N GLY A 33 -5.59 -0.60 -7.05
CA GLY A 33 -6.48 -1.64 -6.57
C GLY A 33 -6.50 -2.88 -7.47
N LEU A 34 -6.50 -2.67 -8.79
CA LEU A 34 -6.41 -3.76 -9.78
C LEU A 34 -5.07 -4.51 -9.68
N SER A 35 -3.94 -3.79 -9.58
CA SER A 35 -2.62 -4.39 -9.38
C SER A 35 -2.48 -5.13 -8.04
N LEU A 36 -3.28 -4.76 -7.04
CA LEU A 36 -3.41 -5.48 -5.77
C LEU A 36 -4.35 -6.69 -5.85
N HIS A 37 -4.84 -7.03 -7.04
CA HIS A 37 -5.80 -8.09 -7.32
C HIS A 37 -7.13 -7.94 -6.55
N LEU A 38 -7.54 -6.70 -6.28
CA LEU A 38 -8.87 -6.45 -5.73
C LEU A 38 -9.95 -6.68 -6.79
N PRO A 39 -11.12 -7.21 -6.40
CA PRO A 39 -12.25 -7.36 -7.33
C PRO A 39 -12.69 -5.99 -7.86
N GLU A 40 -12.86 -5.87 -9.17
CA GLU A 40 -13.31 -4.63 -9.81
C GLU A 40 -14.67 -4.15 -9.28
N THR A 41 -15.54 -5.08 -8.89
CA THR A 41 -16.84 -4.79 -8.27
C THR A 41 -16.70 -4.03 -6.96
N GLU A 42 -15.74 -4.41 -6.11
CA GLU A 42 -15.45 -3.74 -4.85
C GLU A 42 -14.80 -2.36 -5.09
N LEU A 43 -13.92 -2.27 -6.08
CA LEU A 43 -13.32 -0.98 -6.48
C LEU A 43 -14.38 0.00 -7.00
N LYS A 44 -15.39 -0.48 -7.75
CA LYS A 44 -16.52 0.35 -8.18
C LYS A 44 -17.37 0.82 -7.00
N ALA A 45 -17.66 -0.06 -6.04
CA ALA A 45 -18.37 0.33 -4.82
C ALA A 45 -17.62 1.44 -4.05
N ILE A 46 -16.30 1.32 -3.92
CA ILE A 46 -15.47 2.38 -3.33
C ILE A 46 -15.57 3.67 -4.15
N LYS A 47 -15.49 3.59 -5.49
CA LYS A 47 -15.56 4.76 -6.37
C LYS A 47 -16.86 5.54 -6.17
N ASP A 48 -17.97 4.85 -6.04
CA ASP A 48 -19.28 5.45 -5.83
C ASP A 48 -19.37 6.14 -4.45
N ASP A 49 -18.78 5.53 -3.41
CA ASP A 49 -18.74 6.07 -2.04
C ASP A 49 -17.77 7.26 -1.84
N CYS A 50 -16.84 7.46 -2.76
CA CYS A 50 -15.82 8.50 -2.62
C CYS A 50 -16.22 9.88 -3.14
N SER A 51 -17.29 10.02 -3.94
CA SER A 51 -17.81 11.32 -4.40
C SER A 51 -16.71 12.36 -4.72
N SER A 52 -15.73 12.00 -5.55
CA SER A 52 -14.58 12.81 -5.99
C SER A 52 -13.40 12.98 -5.03
N ASP A 53 -13.47 12.50 -3.78
CA ASP A 53 -12.32 12.51 -2.87
C ASP A 53 -11.38 11.32 -3.15
N SER A 54 -10.37 11.57 -3.96
CA SER A 54 -9.33 10.58 -4.30
C SER A 54 -8.52 10.14 -3.09
N HIS A 55 -8.40 10.97 -2.05
CA HIS A 55 -7.69 10.60 -0.83
C HIS A 55 -8.51 9.59 -0.01
N LYS A 56 -9.82 9.83 0.14
CA LYS A 56 -10.75 8.88 0.76
C LYS A 56 -10.74 7.55 0.00
N CYS A 57 -10.76 7.60 -1.33
CA CYS A 57 -10.73 6.43 -2.20
C CYS A 57 -9.48 5.58 -2.08
N LEU A 58 -8.31 6.20 -2.07
CA LEU A 58 -7.06 5.50 -1.83
C LEU A 58 -7.07 4.81 -0.47
N ARG A 59 -7.57 5.49 0.57
CA ARG A 59 -7.64 4.92 1.93
C ARG A 59 -8.59 3.72 2.00
N GLU A 60 -9.77 3.81 1.42
CA GLU A 60 -10.74 2.70 1.40
C GLU A 60 -10.22 1.53 0.56
N CYS A 61 -9.55 1.78 -0.56
CA CYS A 61 -8.89 0.75 -1.37
C CYS A 61 -7.84 -0.02 -0.56
N LEU A 62 -6.97 0.68 0.17
CA LEU A 62 -5.96 0.05 1.03
C LEU A 62 -6.60 -0.68 2.22
N CYS A 63 -7.66 -0.12 2.79
CA CYS A 63 -8.43 -0.75 3.86
C CYS A 63 -9.03 -2.08 3.39
N LEU A 64 -9.66 -2.09 2.21
CA LEU A 64 -10.22 -3.28 1.59
C LEU A 64 -9.13 -4.33 1.30
N TRP A 65 -7.99 -3.91 0.76
CA TRP A 65 -6.86 -4.80 0.52
C TRP A 65 -6.32 -5.44 1.79
N LEU A 66 -6.13 -4.65 2.85
CA LEU A 66 -5.65 -5.15 4.15
C LEU A 66 -6.64 -6.12 4.82
N LYS A 67 -7.94 -5.99 4.52
CA LYS A 67 -8.99 -6.87 5.04
C LYS A 67 -9.18 -8.14 4.18
N SER A 68 -9.06 -8.01 2.86
CA SER A 68 -9.35 -9.10 1.90
C SER A 68 -8.13 -9.98 1.63
N ALA A 69 -6.93 -9.41 1.68
CA ALA A 69 -5.71 -10.19 1.57
C ALA A 69 -5.48 -10.96 2.88
N GLY A 70 -5.68 -12.28 2.87
CA GLY A 70 -5.43 -13.13 4.04
C GLY A 70 -4.01 -13.02 4.62
N SER A 71 -3.03 -12.58 3.79
CA SER A 71 -1.76 -12.03 4.24
C SER A 71 -1.32 -10.90 3.30
N PRO A 72 -1.66 -9.62 3.59
CA PRO A 72 -1.25 -8.51 2.75
C PRO A 72 0.27 -8.34 2.90
N GLN A 73 1.03 -8.57 1.84
CA GLN A 73 2.48 -8.43 1.89
C GLN A 73 2.91 -7.05 1.39
N ALA A 74 3.80 -6.40 2.13
CA ALA A 74 4.38 -5.11 1.72
C ALA A 74 5.04 -5.18 0.33
N GLN A 75 5.54 -6.37 -0.05
CA GLN A 75 6.13 -6.60 -1.36
C GLN A 75 5.09 -6.57 -2.50
N VAL A 76 3.87 -7.05 -2.27
CA VAL A 76 2.79 -6.98 -3.27
C VAL A 76 2.41 -5.52 -3.51
N LEU A 77 2.32 -4.73 -2.44
CA LEU A 77 2.08 -3.29 -2.56
C LEU A 77 3.25 -2.57 -3.25
N ALA A 78 4.49 -2.92 -2.93
CA ALA A 78 5.66 -2.33 -3.57
C ALA A 78 5.71 -2.63 -5.08
N ASN A 79 5.39 -3.86 -5.49
CA ASN A 79 5.34 -4.25 -6.90
C ASN A 79 4.19 -3.53 -7.62
N ALA A 80 3.00 -3.51 -7.03
CA ALA A 80 1.86 -2.79 -7.59
C ALA A 80 2.16 -1.30 -7.78
N LEU A 81 2.86 -0.68 -6.83
CA LEU A 81 3.31 0.71 -6.94
C LEU A 81 4.40 0.90 -8.00
N ASP A 82 5.31 -0.05 -8.18
CA ASP A 82 6.31 0.00 -9.25
C ASP A 82 5.66 -0.07 -10.64
N ASP A 83 4.66 -0.94 -10.79
CA ASP A 83 3.90 -1.15 -12.02
C ASP A 83 3.09 0.10 -12.42
N ILE A 84 2.39 0.74 -11.47
CA ILE A 84 1.52 1.91 -11.77
C ILE A 84 2.26 3.26 -11.70
N SER A 85 3.39 3.30 -10.99
CA SER A 85 4.14 4.51 -10.67
C SER A 85 5.63 4.33 -10.96
N ILE A 86 5.96 4.00 -12.22
CA ILE A 86 7.28 4.09 -12.87
C ILE A 86 8.43 4.54 -11.94
N LYS A 87 8.91 3.62 -11.07
CA LYS A 87 10.19 3.59 -10.32
C LYS A 87 10.40 4.28 -8.93
N PRO A 88 9.92 5.49 -8.56
CA PRO A 88 10.40 6.14 -7.33
C PRO A 88 9.69 5.67 -6.03
N ALA A 89 8.49 5.11 -6.09
CA ALA A 89 7.74 4.70 -4.89
C ALA A 89 8.27 3.38 -4.29
N ALA A 90 8.61 2.40 -5.13
CA ALA A 90 9.19 1.12 -4.72
C ALA A 90 10.55 1.30 -4.02
N GLU A 91 11.37 2.24 -4.48
CA GLU A 91 12.66 2.56 -3.84
C GLU A 91 12.50 3.09 -2.40
N ARG A 92 11.43 3.86 -2.11
CA ARG A 92 11.22 4.42 -0.76
C ARG A 92 10.63 3.40 0.20
N ILE A 93 9.73 2.52 -0.25
CA ILE A 93 9.22 1.41 0.59
C ILE A 93 10.36 0.43 0.92
N ASN A 94 11.25 0.14 -0.02
CA ASN A 94 12.46 -0.65 0.24
C ASN A 94 13.36 -0.01 1.32
N LYS A 95 13.41 1.33 1.39
CA LYS A 95 14.13 2.05 2.47
C LYS A 95 13.45 1.93 3.83
N ILE A 96 12.12 1.93 3.89
CA ILE A 96 11.36 1.69 5.13
C ILE A 96 11.63 0.28 5.66
N CYS A 97 11.67 -0.73 4.78
CA CYS A 97 12.02 -2.11 5.14
C CYS A 97 13.47 -2.26 5.66
N LYS A 98 14.41 -1.39 5.24
CA LYS A 98 15.80 -1.40 5.72
C LYS A 98 15.97 -0.79 7.11
N HIS A 99 15.16 0.20 7.48
CA HIS A 99 15.30 0.90 8.77
C HIS A 99 14.91 0.04 9.98
N HIS A 100 14.01 -0.93 9.82
CA HIS A 100 13.67 -1.90 10.88
C HIS A 100 14.73 -3.00 11.11
N SER A 101 15.79 -3.07 10.30
CA SER A 101 16.86 -4.08 10.43
C SER A 101 18.16 -3.54 11.05
N GLN A 102 18.17 -2.33 11.63
CA GLN A 102 19.35 -1.69 12.23
C GLN A 102 19.18 -1.38 13.73
N ASN A 103 18.46 -2.21 14.50
CA ASN A 103 18.55 -2.15 15.96
C ASN A 103 18.95 -3.50 16.58
N PRO A 104 20.22 -3.93 16.43
CA PRO A 104 20.77 -5.05 17.17
C PRO A 104 21.33 -4.54 18.50
N LYS A 105 20.49 -4.35 19.53
CA LYS A 105 20.95 -4.31 20.93
C LYS A 105 19.81 -4.44 21.94
N LEU A 106 19.33 -5.68 22.05
CA LEU A 106 18.90 -6.26 23.33
C LEU A 106 19.38 -7.72 23.31
N MET A 107 20.69 -7.87 23.47
CA MET A 107 21.28 -9.13 23.93
C MET A 107 22.01 -8.79 25.23
N ILE A 108 21.43 -9.31 26.32
CA ILE A 108 21.92 -9.42 27.71
C ILE A 108 22.05 -8.11 28.49
#